data_AF-A0AAV8DSM3-F1
#
_entry.id   AF-A0AAV8DSM3-F1
#
_cell.length_a   1.000
_cell.length_b   1.000
_cell.length_c   1.000
_cell.angle_alpha   90.00
_cell.angle_beta   90.00
_cell.angle_gamma   90.00
#
_symmetry.space_group_name_H-M   'P 1'
#
loop_
_entity.id
_entity.type
_entity.pdbx_description
1 polymer ?
#
loop_
_entity_poly.entity_id
_entity_poly.type
_entity_poly.pdbx_seq_one_letter_code
_entity_poly.pdbx_strand_id
1 'polypeptide(L)'
;MAGGDARNGLQMVGEREASGDVAPLVTKASLPPCCVKALASAPESDARCHATVVSGWFSQSHGKAGKVQYYNNPMWPGEAHSLKVEKVLYQGKSPYQEVLVFESATYGKVLVLDGIVQLTDKDECAYQEMIAHLPLCSIPSPKTVLVIGGGDGGVLREIARHKSVEVIEICEIDKLVIDVCKEFFPDLSIGFDDPRVRLHVGDAVEYLRNAPEGKYDAIIVDSSDPIGPAQELVEKPFFDMIARALRPGGVLCNQAESMWLHTHLIQDMLSICRESFKGSVRYAWTSVPTYPSGVIGFLLCSKDGLPVDFTNPINPIEKLEGATSAGREINFYNSEMHKAAFAIPTFAKRELATVYVSSKKDQSNSKEEAPKDKIGSQEALFTA
;
A
#
# COMPACT_ATOMS: atom_id res chain seq x y z
N MET A 1 -47.28 82.14 -44.09
CA MET A 1 -47.47 80.82 -44.70
C MET A 1 -47.58 79.80 -43.58
N ALA A 2 -48.65 79.03 -43.56
CA ALA A 2 -49.01 78.12 -42.48
C ALA A 2 -48.34 76.75 -42.64
N GLY A 3 -48.00 76.11 -41.53
CA GLY A 3 -47.52 74.72 -41.46
C GLY A 3 -47.29 74.33 -40.01
N GLY A 4 -48.05 73.34 -39.54
CA GLY A 4 -47.93 72.74 -38.22
C GLY A 4 -48.06 71.22 -38.31
N ASP A 5 -47.37 70.52 -37.41
CA ASP A 5 -47.72 69.30 -36.67
C ASP A 5 -46.40 68.76 -36.08
N ALA A 6 -46.12 68.85 -34.78
CA ALA A 6 -46.74 68.20 -33.62
C ALA A 6 -46.58 66.66 -33.61
N ARG A 7 -45.71 66.15 -32.72
CA ARG A 7 -46.12 65.28 -31.60
C ARG A 7 -44.98 65.02 -30.60
N ASN A 8 -45.30 65.31 -29.35
CA ASN A 8 -44.53 65.17 -28.11
C ASN A 8 -44.60 63.76 -27.52
N GLY A 9 -43.69 63.44 -26.59
CA GLY A 9 -43.98 62.54 -25.47
C GLY A 9 -42.77 61.82 -24.86
N LEU A 10 -41.99 62.50 -24.00
CA LEU A 10 -41.19 61.84 -22.95
C LEU A 10 -42.13 61.41 -21.82
N GLN A 11 -42.01 60.15 -21.34
CA GLN A 11 -41.77 59.76 -19.94
C GLN A 11 -42.08 58.25 -19.74
N MET A 12 -41.15 57.51 -19.12
CA MET A 12 -41.34 56.66 -17.92
C MET A 12 -40.25 55.58 -17.81
N VAL A 13 -39.67 55.51 -16.61
CA VAL A 13 -38.58 54.63 -16.14
C VAL A 13 -39.14 53.27 -15.73
N GLY A 14 -38.38 52.19 -15.96
CA GLY A 14 -38.65 50.86 -15.40
C GLY A 14 -37.64 49.80 -15.86
N GLU A 15 -36.95 49.19 -14.89
CA GLU A 15 -35.82 48.24 -14.97
C GLU A 15 -36.06 46.97 -15.80
N ARG A 16 -34.97 46.41 -16.41
CA ARG A 16 -34.68 44.96 -16.47
C ARG A 16 -33.27 44.63 -17.02
N GLU A 17 -32.63 43.76 -16.25
CA GLU A 17 -31.50 42.82 -16.43
C GLU A 17 -30.70 42.77 -17.75
N ALA A 18 -29.37 42.71 -17.60
CA ALA A 18 -28.40 42.51 -18.67
C ALA A 18 -28.03 41.03 -18.83
N SER A 19 -28.34 40.47 -20.00
CA SER A 19 -27.81 39.20 -20.52
C SER A 19 -26.71 39.47 -21.54
N GLY A 20 -25.55 38.81 -21.40
CA GLY A 20 -24.46 38.87 -22.37
C GLY A 20 -23.66 37.57 -22.36
N ASP A 21 -24.02 36.65 -23.26
CA ASP A 21 -23.33 35.40 -23.56
C ASP A 21 -21.99 35.64 -24.27
N VAL A 22 -20.97 34.86 -23.89
CA VAL A 22 -19.77 34.60 -24.72
C VAL A 22 -19.58 33.09 -24.82
N ALA A 23 -19.64 32.58 -26.05
CA ALA A 23 -19.64 31.15 -26.40
C ALA A 23 -18.29 30.45 -26.19
N PRO A 24 -18.25 29.12 -25.90
CA PRO A 24 -17.03 28.32 -26.00
C PRO A 24 -16.93 27.59 -27.34
N LEU A 25 -15.77 27.76 -27.99
CA LEU A 25 -15.33 27.04 -29.19
C LEU A 25 -14.59 25.75 -28.81
N VAL A 26 -15.22 24.59 -28.92
CA VAL A 26 -14.60 23.33 -29.39
C VAL A 26 -15.68 22.47 -30.06
N THR A 27 -15.49 22.18 -31.34
CA THR A 27 -16.41 21.37 -32.16
C THR A 27 -16.26 19.87 -31.86
N LYS A 28 -17.42 19.19 -31.66
CA LYS A 28 -17.55 17.74 -31.45
C LYS A 28 -17.01 16.95 -32.66
N ALA A 29 -15.80 16.41 -32.54
CA ALA A 29 -15.45 15.18 -33.24
C ALA A 29 -16.05 14.00 -32.45
N SER A 30 -16.80 13.13 -33.12
CA SER A 30 -17.54 12.01 -32.52
C SER A 30 -16.60 11.00 -31.86
N LEU A 31 -16.61 10.95 -30.53
CA LEU A 31 -15.90 9.94 -29.74
C LEU A 31 -16.45 8.52 -30.02
N PRO A 32 -15.61 7.47 -30.00
CA PRO A 32 -16.06 6.08 -30.18
C PRO A 32 -17.07 5.64 -29.12
N PRO A 33 -18.02 4.71 -29.42
CA PRO A 33 -19.07 4.29 -28.48
C PRO A 33 -18.56 3.73 -27.14
N CYS A 34 -17.36 3.15 -27.11
CA CYS A 34 -16.72 2.67 -25.87
C CYS A 34 -16.32 3.83 -24.94
N CYS A 35 -15.97 4.99 -25.48
CA CYS A 35 -15.61 6.19 -24.72
C CYS A 35 -16.85 6.97 -24.23
N VAL A 36 -18.02 6.76 -24.86
CA VAL A 36 -19.29 7.38 -24.44
C VAL A 36 -19.89 6.70 -23.20
N LYS A 37 -19.58 5.42 -22.96
CA LYS A 37 -19.96 4.70 -21.72
C LYS A 37 -19.09 5.08 -20.52
N ALA A 38 -17.91 5.65 -20.75
CA ALA A 38 -17.09 6.29 -19.74
C ALA A 38 -17.39 7.80 -19.71
N LEU A 39 -18.67 8.18 -19.61
CA LEU A 39 -19.01 9.49 -19.10
C LEU A 39 -18.68 9.45 -17.60
N ALA A 40 -17.45 9.84 -17.26
CA ALA A 40 -17.16 10.39 -15.95
C ALA A 40 -18.28 11.39 -15.67
N SER A 41 -19.10 11.09 -14.66
CA SER A 41 -20.10 12.04 -14.19
C SER A 41 -19.39 13.37 -14.04
N ALA A 42 -19.94 14.43 -14.65
CA ALA A 42 -19.52 15.77 -14.29
C ALA A 42 -19.60 15.86 -12.76
N PRO A 43 -18.61 16.43 -12.07
CA PRO A 43 -18.73 16.64 -10.64
C PRO A 43 -19.93 17.57 -10.46
N GLU A 44 -21.08 17.01 -10.11
CA GLU A 44 -22.21 17.78 -9.66
C GLU A 44 -21.70 18.56 -8.45
N SER A 45 -21.84 19.88 -8.48
CA SER A 45 -21.51 20.76 -7.35
C SER A 45 -22.27 20.40 -6.08
N ASP A 46 -23.24 19.48 -6.19
CA ASP A 46 -24.08 18.92 -5.14
C ASP A 46 -24.06 17.39 -5.12
N ALA A 47 -22.92 16.74 -5.40
CA ALA A 47 -22.75 15.30 -5.17
C ALA A 47 -22.87 14.97 -3.66
N ARG A 48 -24.10 15.05 -3.15
CA ARG A 48 -24.52 14.39 -1.92
C ARG A 48 -24.39 12.92 -2.22
N CYS A 49 -23.36 12.28 -1.66
CA CYS A 49 -23.32 10.82 -1.64
C CYS A 49 -24.67 10.32 -1.15
N HIS A 50 -25.35 9.54 -1.98
CA HIS A 50 -26.58 8.87 -1.58
C HIS A 50 -26.28 8.08 -0.30
N ALA A 51 -27.20 8.03 0.67
CA ALA A 51 -26.98 7.40 1.98
C ALA A 51 -26.55 5.90 1.93
N THR A 52 -26.60 5.29 0.73
CA THR A 52 -26.24 3.90 0.44
C THR A 52 -24.90 3.76 -0.32
N VAL A 53 -24.18 4.86 -0.55
CA VAL A 53 -22.84 4.85 -1.13
C VAL A 53 -21.89 5.28 -0.03
N VAL A 54 -21.26 4.31 0.62
CA VAL A 54 -20.02 4.59 1.37
C VAL A 54 -18.94 4.72 0.30
N SER A 55 -18.88 5.91 -0.28
CA SER A 55 -17.58 6.36 -0.74
C SER A 55 -16.71 6.36 0.51
N GLY A 56 -15.58 5.65 0.51
CA GLY A 56 -14.58 5.75 1.59
C GLY A 56 -13.97 7.16 1.75
N TRP A 57 -14.61 8.21 1.22
CA TRP A 57 -13.94 9.43 0.76
C TRP A 57 -14.82 10.68 0.85
N PHE A 58 -15.61 10.88 1.92
CA PHE A 58 -16.24 12.20 2.13
C PHE A 58 -16.38 12.53 3.62
N SER A 59 -15.45 13.33 4.15
CA SER A 59 -15.76 14.22 5.27
C SER A 59 -16.15 15.58 4.71
N GLN A 60 -17.43 15.93 4.81
CA GLN A 60 -17.90 17.28 4.46
C GLN A 60 -17.46 18.25 5.56
N SER A 61 -16.60 19.21 5.24
CA SER A 61 -16.41 20.41 6.06
C SER A 61 -16.74 21.65 5.22
N HIS A 62 -17.52 22.55 5.80
CA HIS A 62 -17.76 23.86 5.23
C HIS A 62 -16.57 24.78 5.58
N GLY A 63 -15.67 24.99 4.63
CA GLY A 63 -14.67 26.04 4.75
C GLY A 63 -15.33 27.42 4.89
N LYS A 64 -14.61 28.39 5.49
CA LYS A 64 -15.09 29.77 5.77
C LYS A 64 -15.67 30.55 4.56
N ALA A 65 -15.60 30.01 3.35
CA ALA A 65 -16.08 30.62 2.11
C ALA A 65 -17.16 29.79 1.37
N GLY A 66 -17.81 28.82 2.01
CA GLY A 66 -18.88 28.02 1.39
C GLY A 66 -18.43 27.07 0.27
N LYS A 67 -17.11 26.97 0.00
CA LYS A 67 -16.56 25.95 -0.88
C LYS A 67 -16.59 24.59 -0.16
N VAL A 68 -17.22 23.60 -0.79
CA VAL A 68 -17.11 22.19 -0.42
C VAL A 68 -15.65 21.79 -0.61
N GLN A 69 -14.99 21.41 0.48
CA GLN A 69 -13.66 20.82 0.44
C GLN A 69 -13.80 19.30 0.55
N TYR A 70 -13.25 18.58 -0.43
CA TYR A 70 -13.16 17.13 -0.40
C TYR A 70 -11.84 16.76 0.29
N TYR A 71 -11.90 16.04 1.40
CA TYR A 71 -10.73 15.42 1.99
C TYR A 71 -10.50 14.09 1.27
N ASN A 72 -9.57 14.09 0.31
CA ASN A 72 -8.93 12.87 -0.14
C ASN A 72 -7.95 12.41 0.95
N ASN A 73 -7.81 11.10 1.20
CA ASN A 73 -6.60 10.57 1.85
C ASN A 73 -5.39 11.15 1.10
N PRO A 74 -4.43 11.74 1.83
CA PRO A 74 -3.23 12.31 1.22
C PRO A 74 -2.41 11.28 0.43
N MET A 75 -2.61 9.98 0.65
CA MET A 75 -1.86 8.90 0.00
C MET A 75 -2.22 8.69 -1.48
N TRP A 76 -3.41 9.08 -1.95
CA TRP A 76 -3.80 9.00 -3.37
C TRP A 76 -4.68 10.19 -3.78
N PRO A 77 -4.09 11.37 -3.95
CA PRO A 77 -4.84 12.59 -4.22
C PRO A 77 -5.49 12.59 -5.60
N GLY A 78 -6.77 12.98 -5.65
CA GLY A 78 -7.53 13.15 -6.89
C GLY A 78 -8.20 11.87 -7.41
N GLU A 79 -8.09 10.76 -6.69
CA GLU A 79 -8.75 9.49 -7.03
C GLU A 79 -9.46 8.87 -5.81
N ALA A 80 -10.47 8.04 -6.08
CA ALA A 80 -11.20 7.27 -5.07
C ALA A 80 -11.82 6.03 -5.71
N HIS A 81 -11.74 4.89 -5.02
CA HIS A 81 -12.51 3.70 -5.35
C HIS A 81 -13.84 3.71 -4.60
N SER A 82 -14.94 3.50 -5.33
CA SER A 82 -16.29 3.53 -4.77
C SER A 82 -16.95 2.16 -4.87
N LEU A 83 -17.44 1.66 -3.75
CA LEU A 83 -18.25 0.45 -3.67
C LEU A 83 -19.68 0.81 -3.27
N LYS A 84 -20.66 0.22 -3.97
CA LYS A 84 -22.07 0.40 -3.60
C LYS A 84 -22.35 -0.43 -2.35
N VAL A 85 -22.86 0.22 -1.30
CA VAL A 85 -23.20 -0.44 -0.04
C VAL A 85 -24.64 -0.94 -0.10
N GLU A 86 -24.83 -2.21 0.25
CA GLU A 86 -26.15 -2.78 0.49
C GLU A 86 -26.56 -2.59 1.93
N LYS A 87 -25.64 -2.88 2.87
CA LYS A 87 -25.94 -2.83 4.30
C LYS A 87 -24.68 -2.57 5.13
N VAL A 88 -24.75 -1.61 6.06
CA VAL A 88 -23.72 -1.48 7.11
C VAL A 88 -23.97 -2.56 8.16
N LEU A 89 -22.96 -3.38 8.42
CA LEU A 89 -23.01 -4.50 9.36
C LEU A 89 -22.47 -4.10 10.74
N TYR A 90 -21.40 -3.30 10.76
CA TYR A 90 -20.77 -2.83 11.97
C TYR A 90 -20.14 -1.46 11.75
N GLN A 91 -20.20 -0.57 12.74
CA GLN A 91 -19.45 0.67 12.78
C GLN A 91 -19.03 0.96 14.23
N GLY A 92 -17.74 1.17 14.46
CA GLY A 92 -17.19 1.44 15.77
C GLY A 92 -15.85 2.17 15.70
N LYS A 93 -15.31 2.50 16.86
CA LYS A 93 -14.00 3.15 16.99
C LYS A 93 -13.25 2.52 18.17
N SER A 94 -12.05 2.01 17.89
CA SER A 94 -11.13 1.52 18.92
C SER A 94 -10.25 2.67 19.44
N PRO A 95 -9.35 2.43 20.41
CA PRO A 95 -8.30 3.39 20.75
C PRO A 95 -7.33 3.72 19.61
N TYR A 96 -7.31 2.91 18.54
CA TYR A 96 -6.35 3.01 17.44
C TYR A 96 -6.96 3.60 16.17
N GLN A 97 -8.17 3.16 15.79
CA GLN A 97 -8.75 3.47 14.48
C GLN A 97 -10.28 3.34 14.45
N GLU A 98 -10.90 3.90 13.43
CA GLU A 98 -12.30 3.68 13.08
C GLU A 98 -12.45 2.37 12.30
N VAL A 99 -13.41 1.54 12.72
CA VAL A 99 -13.67 0.22 12.12
C VAL A 99 -15.07 0.20 11.53
N LEU A 100 -15.18 -0.10 10.25
CA LEU A 100 -16.44 -0.24 9.53
C LEU A 100 -16.46 -1.57 8.78
N VAL A 101 -17.57 -2.30 8.92
CA VAL A 101 -17.88 -3.46 8.10
C VAL A 101 -19.20 -3.22 7.39
N PHE A 102 -19.21 -3.44 6.08
CA PHE A 102 -20.43 -3.37 5.30
C PHE A 102 -20.49 -4.47 4.24
N GLU A 103 -21.70 -4.84 3.86
CA GLU A 103 -21.98 -5.67 2.69
C GLU A 103 -22.10 -4.79 1.46
N SER A 104 -21.28 -5.09 0.45
CA SER A 104 -21.28 -4.42 -0.85
C SER A 104 -22.12 -5.18 -1.86
N ALA A 105 -22.60 -4.47 -2.89
CA ALA A 105 -23.48 -5.07 -3.88
C ALA A 105 -22.81 -6.14 -4.76
N THR A 106 -21.49 -6.10 -4.92
CA THR A 106 -20.78 -6.95 -5.90
C THR A 106 -19.40 -7.45 -5.47
N TYR A 107 -18.94 -7.08 -4.28
CA TYR A 107 -17.64 -7.47 -3.70
C TYR A 107 -17.78 -8.26 -2.38
N GLY A 108 -19.01 -8.61 -1.98
CA GLY A 108 -19.27 -9.27 -0.71
C GLY A 108 -19.08 -8.32 0.47
N LYS A 109 -18.67 -8.85 1.63
CA LYS A 109 -18.37 -8.03 2.80
C LYS A 109 -17.04 -7.30 2.62
N VAL A 110 -16.95 -6.13 3.23
CA VAL A 110 -15.82 -5.20 3.12
C VAL A 110 -15.43 -4.74 4.52
N LEU A 111 -14.14 -4.87 4.86
CA LEU A 111 -13.55 -4.27 6.06
C LEU A 111 -12.91 -2.95 5.68
N VAL A 112 -13.18 -1.92 6.48
CA VAL A 112 -12.59 -0.59 6.33
C VAL A 112 -12.04 -0.13 7.67
N LEU A 113 -10.79 0.33 7.65
CA LEU A 113 -10.10 0.93 8.79
C LEU A 113 -9.70 2.37 8.45
N ASP A 114 -10.08 3.33 9.29
CA ASP A 114 -9.86 4.77 9.07
C ASP A 114 -10.25 5.26 7.65
N GLY A 115 -11.33 4.69 7.11
CA GLY A 115 -11.83 5.01 5.77
C GLY A 115 -11.13 4.29 4.61
N ILE A 116 -10.13 3.45 4.90
CA ILE A 116 -9.33 2.73 3.92
C ILE A 116 -9.79 1.27 3.86
N VAL A 117 -10.13 0.79 2.66
CA VAL A 117 -10.51 -0.62 2.44
C VAL A 117 -9.31 -1.49 2.74
N GLN A 118 -9.47 -2.40 3.70
CA GLN A 118 -8.44 -3.37 4.07
C GLN A 118 -8.63 -4.71 3.37
N LEU A 119 -9.87 -5.12 3.10
CA LEU A 119 -10.16 -6.33 2.32
C LEU A 119 -11.60 -6.34 1.81
N THR A 120 -11.84 -7.17 0.79
CA THR A 120 -13.18 -7.62 0.40
C THR A 120 -13.20 -9.13 0.20
N ASP A 121 -14.36 -9.77 0.44
CA ASP A 121 -14.53 -11.22 0.22
C ASP A 121 -14.13 -11.65 -1.22
N LYS A 122 -14.27 -10.75 -2.19
CA LYS A 122 -14.09 -11.07 -3.61
C LYS A 122 -12.64 -11.16 -4.07
N ASP A 123 -11.75 -10.36 -3.47
CA ASP A 123 -10.37 -10.23 -3.95
C ASP A 123 -9.30 -10.37 -2.86
N GLU A 124 -9.69 -10.67 -1.61
CA GLU A 124 -8.76 -10.99 -0.51
C GLU A 124 -7.72 -12.04 -0.90
N CYS A 125 -8.13 -13.04 -1.69
CA CYS A 125 -7.28 -14.18 -2.04
C CYS A 125 -6.01 -13.74 -2.76
N ALA A 126 -6.08 -12.69 -3.58
CA ALA A 126 -4.94 -12.16 -4.30
C ALA A 126 -3.89 -11.56 -3.35
N TYR A 127 -4.32 -10.87 -2.30
CA TYR A 127 -3.40 -10.29 -1.31
C TYR A 127 -2.86 -11.36 -0.37
N GLN A 128 -3.76 -12.12 0.27
CA GLN A 128 -3.42 -13.07 1.33
C GLN A 128 -2.54 -14.21 0.82
N GLU A 129 -2.88 -14.79 -0.33
CA GLU A 129 -2.09 -15.88 -0.91
C GLU A 129 -0.71 -15.36 -1.33
N MET A 130 -0.62 -14.16 -1.93
CA MET A 130 0.66 -13.61 -2.37
C MET A 130 1.57 -13.25 -1.19
N ILE A 131 1.07 -12.49 -0.20
CA ILE A 131 1.91 -12.05 0.93
C ILE A 131 2.37 -13.23 1.80
N ALA A 132 1.59 -14.30 1.90
CA ALA A 132 1.97 -15.51 2.62
C ALA A 132 2.90 -16.42 1.79
N HIS A 133 2.58 -16.68 0.53
CA HIS A 133 3.27 -17.72 -0.24
C HIS A 133 4.53 -17.23 -0.95
N LEU A 134 4.64 -15.93 -1.27
CA LEU A 134 5.88 -15.35 -1.78
C LEU A 134 7.08 -15.67 -0.86
N PRO A 135 7.07 -15.34 0.45
CA PRO A 135 8.20 -15.68 1.32
C PRO A 135 8.30 -17.18 1.62
N LEU A 136 7.20 -17.85 1.94
CA LEU A 136 7.23 -19.23 2.44
C LEU A 136 7.59 -20.27 1.37
N CYS A 137 7.27 -20.00 0.10
CA CYS A 137 7.69 -20.86 -1.00
C CYS A 137 9.14 -20.62 -1.44
N SER A 138 9.79 -19.55 -0.97
CA SER A 138 11.18 -19.22 -1.30
C SER A 138 12.20 -19.81 -0.32
N ILE A 139 11.77 -20.43 0.79
CA ILE A 139 12.65 -21.05 1.78
C ILE A 139 12.29 -22.52 2.04
N PRO A 140 13.26 -23.36 2.44
CA PRO A 140 12.99 -24.77 2.68
C PRO A 140 12.34 -24.96 4.05
N SER A 141 11.17 -25.63 4.07
CA SER A 141 10.50 -26.14 5.28
C SER A 141 10.43 -25.13 6.45
N PRO A 142 9.78 -23.96 6.28
CA PRO A 142 9.61 -22.98 7.37
C PRO A 142 8.88 -23.62 8.57
N LYS A 143 9.32 -23.32 9.79
CA LYS A 143 8.78 -23.87 11.05
C LYS A 143 8.15 -22.82 11.95
N THR A 144 8.80 -21.67 12.15
CA THR A 144 8.33 -20.59 13.02
C THR A 144 8.12 -19.32 12.20
N VAL A 145 6.87 -18.90 12.09
CA VAL A 145 6.47 -17.72 11.31
C VAL A 145 5.86 -16.68 12.24
N LEU A 146 6.23 -15.41 12.08
CA LEU A 146 5.58 -14.28 12.75
C LEU A 146 4.77 -13.48 11.73
N VAL A 147 3.55 -13.12 12.10
CA VAL A 147 2.71 -12.13 11.41
C VAL A 147 2.61 -10.89 12.27
N ILE A 148 2.85 -9.72 11.69
CA ILE A 148 2.64 -8.41 12.31
C ILE A 148 1.44 -7.77 11.60
N GLY A 149 0.45 -7.35 12.37
CA GLY A 149 -0.88 -7.01 11.85
C GLY A 149 -1.67 -8.28 11.51
N GLY A 150 -2.40 -8.27 10.39
CA GLY A 150 -3.19 -9.42 9.93
C GLY A 150 -4.39 -9.76 10.80
N GLY A 151 -5.00 -8.75 11.44
CA GLY A 151 -6.15 -8.89 12.32
C GLY A 151 -7.38 -9.59 11.72
N ASP A 152 -7.51 -9.67 10.39
CA ASP A 152 -8.58 -10.43 9.73
C ASP A 152 -8.41 -11.95 9.78
N GLY A 153 -7.17 -12.43 9.96
CA GLY A 153 -6.83 -13.86 10.09
C GLY A 153 -6.59 -14.59 8.77
N GLY A 154 -6.77 -13.93 7.63
CA GLY A 154 -6.60 -14.52 6.32
C GLY A 154 -5.16 -14.96 6.01
N VAL A 155 -4.16 -14.14 6.35
CA VAL A 155 -2.75 -14.55 6.23
C VAL A 155 -2.45 -15.78 7.10
N LEU A 156 -3.06 -15.92 8.28
CA LEU A 156 -2.90 -17.11 9.12
C LEU A 156 -3.47 -18.36 8.44
N ARG A 157 -4.64 -18.25 7.80
CA ARG A 157 -5.26 -19.32 7.01
C ARG A 157 -4.34 -19.79 5.89
N GLU A 158 -3.64 -18.88 5.24
CA GLU A 158 -2.70 -19.21 4.16
C GLU A 158 -1.39 -19.82 4.68
N ILE A 159 -0.82 -19.30 5.77
CA ILE A 159 0.35 -19.91 6.43
C ILE A 159 0.02 -21.35 6.87
N ALA A 160 -1.21 -21.59 7.35
CA ALA A 160 -1.64 -22.89 7.82
C ALA A 160 -1.58 -24.00 6.74
N ARG A 161 -1.55 -23.66 5.45
CA ARG A 161 -1.36 -24.62 4.35
C ARG A 161 0.03 -25.26 4.35
N HIS A 162 1.02 -24.58 4.93
CA HIS A 162 2.39 -25.08 5.04
C HIS A 162 2.50 -26.01 6.24
N LYS A 163 2.40 -27.33 6.00
CA LYS A 163 2.48 -28.35 7.07
C LYS A 163 3.82 -28.38 7.81
N SER A 164 4.89 -27.84 7.21
CA SER A 164 6.18 -27.72 7.89
C SER A 164 6.15 -26.69 9.02
N VAL A 165 5.21 -25.73 8.97
CA VAL A 165 5.08 -24.69 10.00
C VAL A 165 4.54 -25.33 11.27
N GLU A 166 5.29 -25.18 12.35
CA GLU A 166 5.02 -25.73 13.68
C GLU A 166 4.42 -24.66 14.61
N VAL A 167 4.78 -23.38 14.41
CA VAL A 167 4.31 -22.24 15.21
C VAL A 167 4.03 -21.04 14.32
N ILE A 168 2.85 -20.45 14.48
CA ILE A 168 2.44 -19.20 13.84
C ILE A 168 2.19 -18.19 14.96
N GLU A 169 3.05 -17.20 15.10
CA GLU A 169 2.83 -16.12 16.06
C GLU A 169 2.22 -14.93 15.33
N ILE A 170 1.25 -14.26 15.94
CA ILE A 170 0.65 -13.05 15.38
C ILE A 170 0.65 -11.95 16.43
N CYS A 171 1.09 -10.75 16.04
CA CYS A 171 1.07 -9.54 16.85
C CYS A 171 0.17 -8.51 16.16
N GLU A 172 -1.04 -8.35 16.69
CA GLU A 172 -2.04 -7.38 16.22
C GLU A 172 -2.30 -6.37 17.33
N ILE A 173 -2.26 -5.07 16.99
CA ILE A 173 -2.38 -4.00 17.98
C ILE A 173 -3.84 -3.79 18.40
N ASP A 174 -4.78 -3.98 17.47
CA ASP A 174 -6.18 -3.65 17.65
C ASP A 174 -7.06 -4.89 17.82
N LYS A 175 -7.34 -5.22 19.08
CA LYS A 175 -8.25 -6.32 19.42
C LYS A 175 -9.63 -6.17 18.78
N LEU A 176 -10.11 -4.95 18.56
CA LEU A 176 -11.44 -4.73 17.98
C LEU A 176 -11.50 -5.27 16.54
N VAL A 177 -10.43 -5.11 15.77
CA VAL A 177 -10.34 -5.64 14.40
C VAL A 177 -10.49 -7.16 14.41
N ILE A 178 -9.76 -7.84 15.30
CA ILE A 178 -9.85 -9.31 15.43
C ILE A 178 -11.27 -9.76 15.77
N ASP A 179 -11.90 -9.11 16.76
CA ASP A 179 -13.23 -9.50 17.23
C ASP A 179 -14.30 -9.28 16.14
N VAL A 180 -14.22 -8.15 15.44
CA VAL A 180 -15.11 -7.81 14.31
C VAL A 180 -14.89 -8.78 13.14
N CYS A 181 -13.63 -9.12 12.82
CA CYS A 181 -13.35 -10.06 11.75
C CYS A 181 -13.85 -11.47 12.05
N LYS A 182 -13.70 -11.95 13.29
CA LYS A 182 -14.27 -13.24 13.72
C LYS A 182 -15.79 -13.29 13.60
N GLU A 183 -16.47 -12.17 13.82
CA GLU A 183 -17.92 -12.10 13.71
C GLU A 183 -18.40 -12.07 12.25
N PHE A 184 -17.79 -11.22 11.40
CA PHE A 184 -18.32 -10.94 10.06
C PHE A 184 -17.60 -11.68 8.92
N PHE A 185 -16.37 -12.15 9.14
CA PHE A 185 -15.53 -12.82 8.15
C PHE A 185 -15.02 -14.20 8.65
N PRO A 186 -15.92 -15.14 9.01
CA PRO A 186 -15.53 -16.41 9.63
C PRO A 186 -14.60 -17.26 8.74
N ASP A 187 -14.76 -17.19 7.41
CA ASP A 187 -13.91 -17.95 6.47
C ASP A 187 -12.47 -17.40 6.35
N LEU A 188 -12.25 -16.13 6.70
CA LEU A 188 -10.93 -15.53 6.88
C LEU A 188 -10.38 -15.87 8.26
N SER A 189 -11.17 -15.54 9.29
CA SER A 189 -10.75 -15.64 10.68
C SER A 189 -10.62 -17.06 11.20
N ILE A 190 -11.04 -18.09 10.45
CA ILE A 190 -10.71 -19.50 10.70
C ILE A 190 -9.20 -19.73 10.84
N GLY A 191 -8.37 -18.84 10.28
CA GLY A 191 -6.93 -18.85 10.51
C GLY A 191 -6.56 -18.81 11.99
N PHE A 192 -7.30 -18.08 12.83
CA PHE A 192 -7.09 -18.03 14.27
C PHE A 192 -7.40 -19.33 15.02
N ASP A 193 -8.16 -20.24 14.41
CA ASP A 193 -8.54 -21.52 15.02
C ASP A 193 -7.49 -22.61 14.81
N ASP A 194 -6.45 -22.36 14.01
CA ASP A 194 -5.35 -23.31 13.82
C ASP A 194 -4.57 -23.46 15.15
N PRO A 195 -4.37 -24.70 15.66
CA PRO A 195 -3.75 -24.93 16.97
C PRO A 195 -2.28 -24.48 17.06
N ARG A 196 -1.65 -24.15 15.92
CA ARG A 196 -0.29 -23.60 15.87
C ARG A 196 -0.26 -22.09 16.09
N VAL A 197 -1.40 -21.41 16.05
CA VAL A 197 -1.50 -19.95 16.18
C VAL A 197 -1.36 -19.52 17.64
N ARG A 198 -0.52 -18.52 17.86
CA ARG A 198 -0.31 -17.84 19.15
C ARG A 198 -0.56 -16.35 18.96
N LEU A 199 -1.73 -15.90 19.41
CA LEU A 199 -2.13 -14.49 19.34
C LEU A 199 -1.50 -13.69 20.48
N HIS A 200 -0.80 -12.62 20.12
CA HIS A 200 -0.41 -11.53 20.98
C HIS A 200 -1.17 -10.26 20.56
N VAL A 201 -1.93 -9.68 21.47
CA VAL A 201 -2.55 -8.37 21.25
C VAL A 201 -1.62 -7.32 21.84
N GLY A 202 -1.00 -6.51 20.99
CA GLY A 202 -0.01 -5.54 21.43
C GLY A 202 0.76 -4.87 20.30
N ASP A 203 1.65 -3.97 20.70
CA ASP A 203 2.51 -3.21 19.81
C ASP A 203 3.64 -4.07 19.23
N ALA A 204 3.79 -4.03 17.89
CA ALA A 204 4.76 -4.86 17.18
C ALA A 204 6.22 -4.43 17.42
N VAL A 205 6.47 -3.15 17.67
CA VAL A 205 7.81 -2.63 18.02
C VAL A 205 8.22 -3.16 19.39
N GLU A 206 7.32 -3.14 20.38
CA GLU A 206 7.59 -3.74 21.68
C GLU A 206 7.77 -5.27 21.59
N TYR A 207 6.90 -5.94 20.84
CA TYR A 207 6.97 -7.39 20.63
C TYR A 207 8.32 -7.79 20.03
N LEU A 208 8.71 -7.15 18.92
CA LEU A 208 9.97 -7.44 18.24
C LEU A 208 11.17 -7.10 19.13
N ARG A 209 11.15 -5.99 19.88
CA ARG A 209 12.23 -5.61 20.81
C ARG A 209 12.55 -6.73 21.80
N ASN A 210 11.51 -7.43 22.26
CA ASN A 210 11.63 -8.54 23.21
C ASN A 210 11.79 -9.92 22.54
N ALA A 211 11.66 -10.00 21.20
CA ALA A 211 11.79 -11.25 20.48
C ALA A 211 13.25 -11.77 20.51
N PRO A 212 13.46 -13.07 20.78
CA PRO A 212 14.78 -13.68 20.72
C PRO A 212 15.42 -13.52 19.34
N GLU A 213 16.73 -13.28 19.33
CA GLU A 213 17.51 -13.24 18.09
C GLU A 213 17.44 -14.59 17.36
N GLY A 214 17.28 -14.54 16.04
CA GLY A 214 17.34 -15.75 15.21
C GLY A 214 16.17 -16.73 15.37
N LYS A 215 15.05 -16.30 15.97
CA LYS A 215 13.90 -17.16 16.25
C LYS A 215 13.10 -17.54 15.00
N TYR A 216 12.85 -16.59 14.10
CA TYR A 216 11.86 -16.76 13.03
C TYR A 216 12.49 -17.21 11.71
N ASP A 217 11.83 -18.15 11.04
CA ASP A 217 12.13 -18.53 9.65
C ASP A 217 11.61 -17.47 8.67
N ALA A 218 10.42 -16.94 8.96
CA ALA A 218 9.79 -15.90 8.18
C ALA A 218 9.07 -14.90 9.10
N ILE A 219 9.10 -13.62 8.72
CA ILE A 219 8.28 -12.56 9.30
C ILE A 219 7.47 -11.95 8.16
N ILE A 220 6.15 -11.87 8.33
CA ILE A 220 5.22 -11.24 7.39
C ILE A 220 4.64 -10.01 8.08
N VAL A 221 4.76 -8.84 7.44
CA VAL A 221 4.19 -7.58 7.91
C VAL A 221 3.00 -7.25 7.02
N ASP A 222 1.82 -7.58 7.54
CA ASP A 222 0.50 -7.34 6.99
C ASP A 222 -0.13 -6.16 7.74
N SER A 223 0.45 -4.98 7.53
CA SER A 223 0.04 -3.74 8.18
C SER A 223 -0.87 -2.92 7.27
N SER A 224 -1.68 -2.06 7.89
CA SER A 224 -2.33 -0.94 7.20
C SER A 224 -1.29 0.04 6.62
N ASP A 225 -1.76 0.98 5.80
CA ASP A 225 -0.96 2.10 5.27
C ASP A 225 -0.19 2.83 6.39
N PRO A 226 0.97 3.44 6.11
CA PRO A 226 1.85 4.10 7.10
C PRO A 226 1.30 5.45 7.60
N ILE A 227 0.01 5.49 7.92
CA ILE A 227 -0.71 6.56 8.59
C ILE A 227 -1.26 5.99 9.89
N GLY A 228 -1.17 6.77 10.97
CA GLY A 228 -1.65 6.31 12.28
C GLY A 228 -0.72 5.27 12.91
N PRO A 229 -1.23 4.15 13.44
CA PRO A 229 -0.44 3.22 14.27
C PRO A 229 0.68 2.50 13.50
N ALA A 230 0.64 2.47 12.16
CA ALA A 230 1.62 1.76 11.33
C ALA A 230 2.84 2.60 10.91
N GLN A 231 2.92 3.89 11.28
CA GLN A 231 3.99 4.78 10.82
C GLN A 231 5.40 4.28 11.23
N GLU A 232 5.56 3.73 12.42
CA GLU A 232 6.86 3.22 12.89
C GLU A 232 7.30 1.95 12.13
N LEU A 233 6.37 1.26 11.47
CA LEU A 233 6.61 -0.02 10.78
C LEU A 233 7.33 0.14 9.43
N VAL A 234 7.56 1.37 8.98
CA VAL A 234 8.30 1.67 7.75
C VAL A 234 9.67 2.32 8.01
N GLU A 235 10.06 2.48 9.27
CA GLU A 235 11.32 3.10 9.64
C GLU A 235 12.47 2.10 9.82
N LYS A 236 13.71 2.56 9.65
CA LYS A 236 14.93 1.73 9.77
C LYS A 236 15.02 0.92 11.09
N PRO A 237 14.73 1.48 12.28
CA PRO A 237 14.81 0.72 13.52
C PRO A 237 13.92 -0.52 13.52
N PHE A 238 12.75 -0.45 12.89
CA PHE A 238 11.84 -1.59 12.76
C PHE A 238 12.44 -2.70 11.90
N PHE A 239 12.97 -2.38 10.71
CA PHE A 239 13.64 -3.36 9.85
C PHE A 239 14.90 -3.96 10.50
N ASP A 240 15.65 -3.19 11.29
CA ASP A 240 16.80 -3.70 12.06
C ASP A 240 16.35 -4.72 13.14
N MET A 241 15.21 -4.47 13.81
CA MET A 241 14.64 -5.43 14.78
C MET A 241 14.16 -6.71 14.10
N ILE A 242 13.50 -6.61 12.93
CA ILE A 242 13.11 -7.76 12.12
C ILE A 242 14.34 -8.56 11.70
N ALA A 243 15.37 -7.90 11.16
CA ALA A 243 16.61 -8.55 10.76
C ALA A 243 17.29 -9.28 11.93
N ARG A 244 17.27 -8.72 13.15
CA ARG A 244 17.74 -9.44 14.36
C ARG A 244 16.90 -10.69 14.63
N ALA A 245 15.57 -10.55 14.66
CA ALA A 245 14.66 -11.63 15.04
C ALA A 245 14.64 -12.80 14.03
N LEU A 246 14.96 -12.56 12.77
CA LEU A 246 15.11 -13.60 11.75
C LEU A 246 16.37 -14.47 11.96
N ARG A 247 16.24 -15.78 11.73
CA ARG A 247 17.41 -16.67 11.65
C ARG A 247 18.29 -16.33 10.44
N PRO A 248 19.55 -16.80 10.37
CA PRO A 248 20.35 -16.71 9.15
C PRO A 248 19.61 -17.33 7.94
N GLY A 249 19.54 -16.58 6.83
CA GLY A 249 18.73 -16.94 5.66
C GLY A 249 17.21 -16.95 5.89
N GLY A 250 16.72 -16.41 7.00
CA GLY A 250 15.30 -16.15 7.24
C GLY A 250 14.81 -14.97 6.41
N VAL A 251 13.51 -14.90 6.16
CA VAL A 251 12.92 -13.97 5.18
C VAL A 251 11.88 -13.03 5.78
N LEU A 252 11.86 -11.80 5.28
CA LEU A 252 10.81 -10.81 5.50
C LEU A 252 9.94 -10.75 4.25
N CYS A 253 8.63 -10.64 4.43
CA CYS A 253 7.70 -10.07 3.45
C CYS A 253 6.94 -8.91 4.09
N ASN A 254 7.06 -7.72 3.52
CA ASN A 254 6.40 -6.50 4.00
C ASN A 254 5.45 -6.01 2.90
N GLN A 255 4.20 -5.66 3.23
CA GLN A 255 3.37 -4.83 2.33
C GLN A 255 4.19 -3.60 1.93
N ALA A 256 4.21 -3.25 0.64
CA ALA A 256 5.03 -2.15 0.14
C ALA A 256 4.32 -1.27 -0.88
N GLU A 257 3.06 -0.94 -0.62
CA GLU A 257 2.28 0.09 -1.31
C GLU A 257 2.19 -0.07 -2.84
N SER A 258 1.63 0.93 -3.54
CA SER A 258 1.47 0.87 -4.99
C SER A 258 2.64 1.52 -5.73
N MET A 259 3.20 0.80 -6.71
CA MET A 259 4.19 1.36 -7.63
C MET A 259 3.64 2.47 -8.55
N TRP A 260 2.32 2.67 -8.64
CA TRP A 260 1.74 3.79 -9.41
C TRP A 260 1.64 5.09 -8.61
N LEU A 261 1.57 4.98 -7.28
CA LEU A 261 1.24 6.09 -6.39
C LEU A 261 2.42 6.44 -5.46
N HIS A 262 3.21 5.44 -5.05
CA HIS A 262 4.10 5.51 -3.89
C HIS A 262 5.55 5.14 -4.18
N THR A 263 6.04 5.34 -5.42
CA THR A 263 7.43 4.98 -5.78
C THR A 263 8.50 5.58 -4.87
N HIS A 264 8.28 6.79 -4.34
CA HIS A 264 9.15 7.45 -3.37
C HIS A 264 9.26 6.67 -2.06
N LEU A 265 8.12 6.30 -1.47
CA LEU A 265 8.07 5.50 -0.24
C LEU A 265 8.68 4.10 -0.45
N ILE A 266 8.41 3.48 -1.60
CA ILE A 266 8.99 2.18 -1.96
C ILE A 266 10.52 2.28 -2.10
N GLN A 267 11.04 3.36 -2.68
CA GLN A 267 12.49 3.60 -2.78
C GLN A 267 13.13 3.74 -1.39
N ASP A 268 12.50 4.49 -0.48
CA ASP A 268 13.00 4.68 0.88
C ASP A 268 13.05 3.36 1.64
N MET A 269 11.97 2.57 1.60
CA MET A 269 11.92 1.25 2.22
C MET A 269 12.95 0.29 1.59
N LEU A 270 13.14 0.31 0.26
CA LEU A 270 14.18 -0.46 -0.42
C LEU A 270 15.58 -0.08 0.04
N SER A 271 15.84 1.23 0.22
CA SER A 271 17.13 1.73 0.69
C SER A 271 17.41 1.23 2.12
N ILE A 272 16.44 1.43 3.01
CA ILE A 272 16.51 0.95 4.40
C ILE A 272 16.74 -0.57 4.43
N CYS A 273 15.96 -1.34 3.68
CA CYS A 273 16.08 -2.79 3.64
C CYS A 273 17.45 -3.26 3.12
N ARG A 274 18.04 -2.58 2.12
CA ARG A 274 19.41 -2.91 1.65
C ARG A 274 20.49 -2.61 2.69
N GLU A 275 20.23 -1.69 3.61
CA GLU A 275 21.12 -1.42 4.75
C GLU A 275 20.96 -2.47 5.86
N SER A 276 19.73 -2.84 6.19
CA SER A 276 19.41 -3.78 7.28
C SER A 276 19.62 -5.25 6.91
N PHE A 277 19.37 -5.63 5.66
CA PHE A 277 19.47 -7.01 5.17
C PHE A 277 20.66 -7.17 4.23
N LYS A 278 21.47 -8.22 4.46
CA LYS A 278 22.67 -8.54 3.65
C LYS A 278 22.47 -9.68 2.66
N GLY A 279 21.30 -10.31 2.66
CA GLY A 279 20.91 -11.28 1.65
C GLY A 279 20.22 -10.62 0.46
N SER A 280 19.24 -11.31 -0.11
CA SER A 280 18.46 -10.83 -1.25
C SER A 280 17.46 -9.76 -0.81
N VAL A 281 17.33 -8.67 -1.58
CA VAL A 281 16.28 -7.66 -1.41
C VAL A 281 15.57 -7.46 -2.75
N ARG A 282 14.27 -7.72 -2.79
CA ARG A 282 13.44 -7.73 -4.00
C ARG A 282 12.10 -7.03 -3.75
N TYR A 283 11.56 -6.45 -4.80
CA TYR A 283 10.19 -5.94 -4.82
C TYR A 283 9.36 -6.82 -5.75
N ALA A 284 8.22 -7.27 -5.28
CA ALA A 284 7.18 -7.96 -6.03
C ALA A 284 5.90 -7.12 -6.03
N TRP A 285 4.97 -7.42 -6.93
CA TRP A 285 3.65 -6.78 -6.93
C TRP A 285 2.57 -7.78 -7.35
N THR A 286 1.32 -7.47 -6.99
CA THR A 286 0.15 -8.22 -7.45
C THR A 286 -1.04 -7.29 -7.72
N SER A 287 -2.07 -7.82 -8.38
CA SER A 287 -3.33 -7.11 -8.60
C SER A 287 -4.28 -7.38 -7.43
N VAL A 288 -4.81 -6.30 -6.84
CA VAL A 288 -5.90 -6.32 -5.86
C VAL A 288 -6.86 -5.20 -6.26
N PRO A 289 -7.95 -5.51 -6.99
CA PRO A 289 -8.81 -4.50 -7.60
C PRO A 289 -9.35 -3.43 -6.64
N THR A 290 -9.61 -3.80 -5.38
CA THR A 290 -10.19 -2.87 -4.40
C THR A 290 -9.18 -2.00 -3.68
N TYR A 291 -7.88 -2.29 -3.80
CA TYR A 291 -6.82 -1.43 -3.28
C TYR A 291 -6.57 -0.22 -4.20
N PRO A 292 -6.02 0.89 -3.69
CA PRO A 292 -5.70 2.08 -4.49
C PRO A 292 -4.86 1.72 -5.72
N SER A 293 -5.17 2.31 -6.87
CA SER A 293 -4.62 1.96 -8.20
C SER A 293 -4.83 0.52 -8.71
N GLY A 294 -5.46 -0.37 -7.92
CA GLY A 294 -5.74 -1.77 -8.27
C GLY A 294 -4.55 -2.72 -8.15
N VAL A 295 -3.45 -2.28 -7.56
CA VAL A 295 -2.22 -3.05 -7.37
C VAL A 295 -1.58 -2.77 -6.02
N ILE A 296 -0.81 -3.74 -5.52
CA ILE A 296 -0.05 -3.61 -4.28
C ILE A 296 1.28 -4.33 -4.38
N GLY A 297 2.27 -3.79 -3.69
CA GLY A 297 3.65 -4.25 -3.65
C GLY A 297 3.98 -5.08 -2.42
N PHE A 298 5.06 -5.85 -2.53
CA PHE A 298 5.67 -6.57 -1.42
C PHE A 298 7.18 -6.42 -1.47
N LEU A 299 7.78 -6.05 -0.33
CA LEU A 299 9.23 -6.08 -0.15
C LEU A 299 9.64 -7.41 0.47
N LEU A 300 10.46 -8.15 -0.27
CA LEU A 300 11.05 -9.41 0.17
C LEU A 300 12.52 -9.21 0.49
N CYS A 301 12.91 -9.54 1.71
CA CYS A 301 14.29 -9.43 2.16
C CYS A 301 14.75 -10.74 2.81
N SER A 302 16.01 -11.13 2.63
CA SER A 302 16.60 -12.24 3.39
C SER A 302 17.75 -11.77 4.27
N LYS A 303 17.82 -12.30 5.48
CA LYS A 303 18.99 -12.12 6.36
C LYS A 303 20.20 -12.82 5.73
N ASP A 304 21.40 -12.35 6.08
CA ASP A 304 22.64 -13.05 5.74
C ASP A 304 22.58 -14.53 6.14
N GLY A 305 23.14 -15.42 5.32
CA GLY A 305 23.06 -16.87 5.49
C GLY A 305 22.87 -17.61 4.16
N LEU A 306 22.04 -18.66 4.17
CA LEU A 306 21.75 -19.41 2.95
C LEU A 306 21.12 -18.48 1.89
N PRO A 307 21.63 -18.47 0.66
CA PRO A 307 21.08 -17.63 -0.41
C PRO A 307 19.61 -17.96 -0.67
N VAL A 308 18.78 -16.92 -0.76
CA VAL A 308 17.36 -17.03 -1.08
C VAL A 308 17.11 -16.41 -2.45
N ASP A 309 16.60 -17.21 -3.40
CA ASP A 309 16.09 -16.70 -4.67
C ASP A 309 14.58 -16.52 -4.57
N PHE A 310 14.16 -15.29 -4.32
CA PHE A 310 12.75 -14.94 -4.28
C PHE A 310 12.05 -15.05 -5.63
N THR A 311 12.76 -15.11 -6.76
CA THR A 311 12.10 -15.18 -8.08
C THR A 311 11.66 -16.61 -8.40
N ASN A 312 12.39 -17.62 -7.90
CA ASN A 312 12.15 -19.02 -8.23
C ASN A 312 11.74 -19.79 -6.96
N PRO A 313 10.45 -20.08 -6.74
CA PRO A 313 10.00 -20.75 -5.52
C PRO A 313 10.56 -22.17 -5.48
N ILE A 314 11.32 -22.46 -4.43
CA ILE A 314 11.95 -23.78 -4.20
C ILE A 314 10.99 -24.77 -3.53
N ASN A 315 9.96 -24.25 -2.86
CA ASN A 315 8.93 -25.01 -2.16
C ASN A 315 7.53 -24.60 -2.65
N PRO A 316 7.20 -24.82 -3.92
CA PRO A 316 5.94 -24.36 -4.51
C PRO A 316 4.73 -25.05 -3.85
N ILE A 317 3.71 -24.26 -3.53
CA ILE A 317 2.51 -24.69 -2.80
C ILE A 317 1.77 -25.84 -3.51
N GLU A 318 1.83 -25.91 -4.84
CA GLU A 318 1.19 -26.93 -5.67
C GLU A 318 1.82 -28.32 -5.47
N LYS A 319 3.04 -28.38 -4.95
CA LYS A 319 3.75 -29.63 -4.60
C LYS A 319 3.65 -29.98 -3.12
N LEU A 320 3.04 -29.12 -2.31
CA LEU A 320 2.89 -29.36 -0.88
C LEU A 320 1.72 -30.31 -0.62
N GLU A 321 2.02 -31.43 0.03
CA GLU A 321 1.01 -32.43 0.33
C GLU A 321 -0.08 -31.86 1.24
N GLY A 322 -1.31 -31.83 0.74
CA GLY A 322 -2.47 -31.36 1.48
C GLY A 322 -2.69 -29.85 1.48
N ALA A 323 -1.88 -29.07 0.76
CA ALA A 323 -2.07 -27.62 0.64
C ALA A 323 -3.40 -27.22 -0.04
N THR A 324 -3.98 -28.13 -0.81
CA THR A 324 -5.30 -28.00 -1.47
C THR A 324 -6.36 -28.93 -0.87
N SER A 325 -6.06 -29.62 0.23
CA SER A 325 -7.02 -30.51 0.88
C SER A 325 -8.05 -29.75 1.72
N ALA A 326 -9.19 -30.40 2.00
CA ALA A 326 -10.27 -29.87 2.84
C ALA A 326 -10.99 -28.61 2.28
N GLY A 327 -11.15 -28.51 0.96
CA GLY A 327 -11.97 -27.46 0.32
C GLY A 327 -11.33 -26.07 0.28
N ARG A 328 -10.07 -25.95 0.66
CA ARG A 328 -9.29 -24.72 0.56
C ARG A 328 -8.59 -24.71 -0.80
N GLU A 329 -9.30 -24.35 -1.87
CA GLU A 329 -8.65 -24.11 -3.15
C GLU A 329 -7.74 -22.88 -3.07
N ILE A 330 -6.70 -22.86 -3.89
CA ILE A 330 -5.84 -21.68 -4.09
C ILE A 330 -6.40 -20.97 -5.32
N ASN A 331 -6.77 -19.71 -5.16
CA ASN A 331 -7.55 -18.99 -6.16
C ASN A 331 -6.68 -18.10 -7.05
N PHE A 332 -5.53 -17.63 -6.55
CA PHE A 332 -4.72 -16.62 -7.21
C PHE A 332 -3.26 -17.05 -7.37
N TYR A 333 -2.61 -17.45 -6.28
CA TYR A 333 -1.21 -17.81 -6.28
C TYR A 333 -0.95 -19.10 -7.05
N ASN A 334 0.12 -19.10 -7.83
CA ASN A 334 0.78 -20.29 -8.35
C ASN A 334 2.24 -19.92 -8.66
N SER A 335 3.05 -20.92 -9.00
CA SER A 335 4.48 -20.76 -9.25
C SER A 335 4.79 -19.83 -10.43
N GLU A 336 3.89 -19.73 -11.42
CA GLU A 336 4.03 -18.80 -12.54
C GLU A 336 3.69 -17.36 -12.10
N MET A 337 2.62 -17.20 -11.33
CA MET A 337 2.24 -15.91 -10.73
C MET A 337 3.32 -15.40 -9.77
N HIS A 338 3.92 -16.28 -8.97
CA HIS A 338 5.06 -15.97 -8.12
C HIS A 338 6.20 -15.35 -8.92
N LYS A 339 6.62 -15.99 -10.03
CA LYS A 339 7.66 -15.45 -10.91
C LYS A 339 7.25 -14.14 -11.56
N ALA A 340 6.01 -14.07 -12.04
CA ALA A 340 5.46 -12.91 -12.74
C ALA A 340 5.38 -11.67 -11.83
N ALA A 341 5.15 -11.86 -10.53
CA ALA A 341 5.10 -10.78 -9.54
C ALA A 341 6.39 -9.95 -9.47
N PHE A 342 7.54 -10.51 -9.86
CA PHE A 342 8.82 -9.78 -9.93
C PHE A 342 9.07 -9.09 -11.29
N ALA A 343 8.19 -9.30 -12.28
CA ALA A 343 8.23 -8.61 -13.56
C ALA A 343 7.61 -7.21 -13.42
N ILE A 344 8.41 -6.24 -12.99
CA ILE A 344 7.97 -4.86 -12.81
C ILE A 344 8.00 -4.04 -14.12
N PRO A 345 7.06 -3.09 -14.33
CA PRO A 345 7.03 -2.21 -15.49
C PRO A 345 8.31 -1.36 -15.65
N THR A 346 8.61 -0.92 -16.87
CA THR A 346 9.84 -0.16 -17.18
C THR A 346 9.96 1.14 -16.38
N PHE A 347 8.85 1.86 -16.15
CA PHE A 347 8.91 3.09 -15.35
C PHE A 347 9.28 2.76 -13.90
N ALA A 348 8.63 1.77 -13.28
CA ALA A 348 8.93 1.34 -11.92
C ALA A 348 10.36 0.82 -11.79
N LYS A 349 10.87 0.06 -12.79
CA LYS A 349 12.30 -0.34 -12.83
C LYS A 349 13.23 0.87 -12.76
N ARG A 350 12.95 1.92 -13.53
CA ARG A 350 13.77 3.14 -13.55
C ARG A 350 13.70 3.86 -12.21
N GLU A 351 12.50 4.09 -11.69
CA GLU A 351 12.31 4.79 -10.42
C GLU A 351 12.99 4.01 -9.28
N LEU A 352 12.71 2.70 -9.14
CA LEU A 352 13.21 1.86 -8.04
C LEU A 352 14.69 1.45 -8.16
N ALA A 353 15.31 1.57 -9.35
CA ALA A 353 16.74 1.32 -9.54
C ALA A 353 17.62 2.45 -8.99
N THR A 354 17.06 3.64 -8.77
CA THR A 354 17.81 4.82 -8.36
C THR A 354 18.24 4.69 -6.89
N VAL A 355 19.45 4.21 -6.66
CA VAL A 355 20.15 4.34 -5.38
C VAL A 355 21.58 4.85 -5.64
N TYR A 356 21.84 6.08 -5.17
CA TYR A 356 23.08 6.89 -5.14
C TYR A 356 23.56 7.62 -6.43
N VAL A 357 23.09 8.85 -6.61
CA VAL A 357 23.94 10.00 -7.04
C VAL A 357 23.59 11.23 -6.19
N SER A 358 23.93 11.26 -4.90
CA SER A 358 24.29 12.50 -4.18
C SER A 358 24.68 12.23 -2.72
N SER A 359 25.86 11.66 -2.50
CA SER A 359 26.56 11.78 -1.20
C SER A 359 28.08 11.72 -1.30
N LYS A 360 28.65 11.73 -2.52
CA LYS A 360 30.10 11.83 -2.77
C LYS A 360 30.57 13.20 -3.29
N LYS A 361 29.68 14.19 -3.45
CA LYS A 361 30.09 15.54 -3.93
C LYS A 361 30.53 16.52 -2.83
N ASP A 362 30.28 16.22 -1.55
CA ASP A 362 30.64 17.11 -0.44
C ASP A 362 31.87 16.68 0.37
N GLN A 363 32.66 15.70 -0.11
CA GLN A 363 33.94 15.33 0.50
C GLN A 363 35.16 15.46 -0.42
N SER A 364 35.04 16.10 -1.59
CA SER A 364 36.19 16.42 -2.44
C SER A 364 36.50 17.91 -2.53
N ASN A 365 35.96 18.75 -1.65
CA ASN A 365 36.22 20.19 -1.63
C ASN A 365 36.72 20.68 -0.27
N SER A 366 37.65 19.95 0.34
CA SER A 366 38.56 20.55 1.31
C SER A 366 39.94 19.88 1.23
N LYS A 367 40.93 20.71 0.94
CA LYS A 367 42.40 20.51 0.95
C LYS A 367 43.05 20.31 -0.42
N GLU A 368 43.38 21.45 -1.04
CA GLU A 368 44.74 21.71 -1.53
C GLU A 368 44.91 23.23 -1.72
N GLU A 369 45.36 23.92 -0.67
CA GLU A 369 46.07 25.20 -0.84
C GLU A 369 47.55 24.86 -0.98
N ALA A 370 48.06 24.97 -2.21
CA ALA A 370 49.48 24.88 -2.51
C ALA A 370 50.19 26.20 -2.10
N PRO A 371 51.38 26.16 -1.46
CA PRO A 371 52.21 27.33 -1.30
C PRO A 371 52.98 27.64 -2.58
N LYS A 372 52.95 28.91 -3.00
CA LYS A 372 53.73 29.44 -4.11
C LYS A 372 55.21 29.54 -3.77
N ASP A 373 56.03 29.02 -4.69
CA ASP A 373 57.39 29.40 -5.09
C ASP A 373 58.37 29.95 -4.06
N LYS A 374 59.52 29.26 -3.94
CA LYS A 374 60.83 29.92 -4.09
C LYS A 374 61.90 28.96 -4.60
N ILE A 375 62.47 29.40 -5.71
CA ILE A 375 63.65 28.92 -6.43
C ILE A 375 64.85 28.75 -5.48
N GLY A 376 65.58 27.64 -5.61
CA GLY A 376 66.85 27.40 -4.93
C GLY A 376 67.54 26.14 -5.48
N SER A 377 68.35 26.34 -6.52
CA SER A 377 69.31 25.38 -7.06
C SER A 377 70.29 24.88 -5.98
N GLN A 378 70.50 23.57 -5.87
CA GLN A 378 71.84 22.98 -5.75
C GLN A 378 71.81 21.45 -5.87
N GLU A 379 72.65 20.96 -6.79
CA GLU A 379 73.08 19.58 -6.91
C GLU A 379 73.77 19.10 -5.63
N ALA A 380 73.50 17.86 -5.21
CA ALA A 380 74.52 16.97 -4.65
C ALA A 380 74.00 15.52 -4.58
N LEU A 381 74.75 14.65 -5.26
CA LEU A 381 74.94 13.22 -5.05
C LEU A 381 74.53 12.69 -3.65
N PHE A 382 73.86 11.53 -3.60
CA PHE A 382 74.51 10.26 -3.26
C PHE A 382 73.53 9.07 -3.35
N THR A 383 74.09 7.97 -3.81
CA THR A 383 73.58 6.60 -3.95
C THR A 383 73.12 5.99 -2.62
N ALA A 384 71.94 5.35 -2.60
CA ALA A 384 71.65 3.97 -2.19
C ALA A 384 70.15 3.79 -1.91
#